data_AF-A0A3P8A820-F1
#
_entry.id   AF-A0A3P8A820-F1
#
_cell.length_a   1.000
_cell.length_b   1.000
_cell.length_c   1.000
_cell.angle_alpha   90.00
_cell.angle_beta   90.00
_cell.angle_gamma   90.00
#
_symmetry.space_group_name_H-M   'P 1'
#
loop_
_entity.id
_entity.type
_entity.pdbx_description
1 polymer ?
#
loop_
_entity_poly.entity_id
_entity_poly.type
_entity_poly.pdbx_seq_one_letter_code
_entity_poly.pdbx_strand_id
1 'polypeptide(L)'
;MERAMSQHNPKNLVSRILQVALGLFVTTTDLPPYPNNHESLSYDCSFDSDCRWASIGNTMDHWRVARGEPESLLWLAATGTMQLPRDPFLLIEQRGNPVDVLMTDEIACQKESADFSFVYWTIGNADLEICLTDVRGNPFNCTGMLASTAMPGKVHLKIPEMQRPYRVRRFYLRFY
;
A
#
# COMPACT_ATOMS: atom_id res chain seq x y z
N MET A 1 -16.44 38.54 -23.86
CA MET A 1 -15.14 37.96 -23.47
C MET A 1 -15.23 37.64 -21.98
N GLU A 2 -15.93 36.57 -21.64
CA GLU A 2 -16.13 36.16 -20.24
C GLU A 2 -14.97 35.27 -19.81
N ARG A 3 -14.34 35.65 -18.69
CA ARG A 3 -13.23 34.93 -18.08
C ARG A 3 -13.75 33.59 -17.55
N ALA A 4 -13.22 32.49 -18.08
CA ALA A 4 -13.39 31.17 -17.49
C ALA A 4 -12.79 31.18 -16.07
N MET A 5 -13.64 31.06 -15.06
CA MET A 5 -13.22 30.81 -13.69
C MET A 5 -12.60 29.41 -13.66
N SER A 6 -11.29 29.35 -13.39
CA SER A 6 -10.56 28.13 -13.11
C SER A 6 -11.25 27.38 -11.96
N GLN A 7 -11.94 26.29 -12.27
CA GLN A 7 -12.46 25.35 -11.27
C GLN A 7 -11.28 24.78 -10.48
N HIS A 8 -11.08 25.29 -9.26
CA HIS A 8 -10.09 24.77 -8.33
C HIS A 8 -10.61 23.44 -7.80
N ASN A 9 -10.13 22.33 -8.35
CA ASN A 9 -10.50 20.99 -7.89
C ASN A 9 -9.75 20.69 -6.59
N PRO A 10 -10.42 20.58 -5.43
CA PRO A 10 -9.77 20.36 -4.13
C PRO A 10 -8.92 19.08 -4.10
N LYS A 11 -9.22 18.09 -4.96
CA LYS A 11 -8.41 16.86 -5.12
C LYS A 11 -6.99 17.14 -5.62
N ASN A 12 -6.82 18.14 -6.48
CA ASN A 12 -5.50 18.54 -7.01
C ASN A 12 -4.68 19.28 -5.96
N LEU A 13 -5.32 19.98 -5.02
CA LEU A 13 -4.64 20.68 -3.94
C LEU A 13 -4.07 19.69 -2.91
N VAL A 14 -4.89 18.72 -2.47
CA VAL A 14 -4.46 17.69 -1.51
C VAL A 14 -3.33 16.83 -2.07
N SER A 15 -3.42 16.43 -3.35
CA SER A 15 -2.35 15.69 -4.04
C SER A 15 -1.03 16.48 -4.09
N ARG A 16 -1.08 17.79 -4.36
CA ARG A 16 0.11 18.66 -4.35
C ARG A 16 0.67 18.84 -2.94
N ILE A 17 -0.18 19.03 -1.95
CA ILE A 17 0.22 19.12 -0.54
C ILE A 17 0.95 17.84 -0.12
N LEU A 18 0.44 16.66 -0.51
CA LEU A 18 1.10 15.38 -0.23
C LEU A 18 2.44 15.23 -0.95
N GLN A 19 2.52 15.60 -2.23
CA GLN A 19 3.79 15.59 -2.96
C GLN A 19 4.83 16.48 -2.31
N VAL A 20 4.43 17.61 -1.73
CA VAL A 20 5.32 18.48 -0.96
C VAL A 20 5.63 17.89 0.42
N ALA A 21 4.64 17.30 1.11
CA ALA A 21 4.78 16.67 2.43
C ALA A 21 5.81 15.54 2.42
N LEU A 22 5.75 14.74 1.35
CA LEU A 22 6.66 13.63 1.12
C LEU A 22 7.96 14.13 0.50
N GLY A 23 7.92 15.01 -0.51
CA GLY A 23 9.11 15.40 -1.27
C GLY A 23 10.18 16.20 -0.51
N LEU A 24 9.87 16.79 0.65
CA LEU A 24 10.84 17.58 1.42
C LEU A 24 11.64 16.77 2.45
N PHE A 25 11.01 15.80 3.10
CA PHE A 25 11.61 15.05 4.23
C PHE A 25 11.51 13.53 4.07
N VAL A 26 10.84 13.05 3.03
CA VAL A 26 10.71 11.64 2.70
C VAL A 26 11.43 11.35 1.39
N THR A 27 12.31 10.36 1.44
CA THR A 27 12.94 9.81 0.24
C THR A 27 12.15 8.59 -0.22
N THR A 28 12.04 8.40 -1.54
CA THR A 28 11.37 7.22 -2.10
C THR A 28 12.32 6.46 -3.01
N THR A 29 12.28 5.14 -2.91
CA THR A 29 13.02 4.21 -3.78
C THR A 29 12.07 3.12 -4.26
N ASP A 30 12.33 2.58 -5.45
CA ASP A 30 11.53 1.46 -5.96
C ASP A 30 11.59 0.27 -4.99
N LEU A 31 10.45 -0.38 -4.77
CA LEU A 31 10.42 -1.62 -4.00
C LEU A 31 11.14 -2.70 -4.82
N PRO A 32 12.21 -3.33 -4.28
CA PRO A 32 12.97 -4.31 -5.02
C PRO A 32 12.11 -5.53 -5.40
N PRO A 33 12.48 -6.26 -6.48
CA PRO A 33 11.89 -7.56 -6.75
C PRO A 33 12.26 -8.56 -5.65
N TYR A 34 11.64 -9.75 -5.68
CA TYR A 34 11.97 -10.79 -4.71
C TYR A 34 13.47 -11.12 -4.74
N PRO A 35 14.16 -11.09 -3.59
CA PRO A 35 15.58 -11.40 -3.52
C PRO A 35 15.81 -12.89 -3.85
N ASN A 36 16.99 -13.22 -4.36
CA ASN A 36 17.32 -14.59 -4.75
C ASN A 36 17.25 -15.60 -3.58
N ASN A 37 17.47 -15.13 -2.36
CA ASN A 37 17.41 -15.91 -1.12
C ASN A 37 16.09 -15.71 -0.36
N HIS A 38 15.01 -15.33 -1.04
CA HIS A 38 13.71 -15.03 -0.41
C HIS A 38 13.18 -16.17 0.49
N GLU A 39 13.49 -17.43 0.18
CA GLU A 39 13.06 -18.59 0.96
C GLU A 39 13.55 -18.54 2.42
N SER A 40 14.69 -17.87 2.66
CA SER A 40 15.30 -17.68 3.99
C SER A 40 14.80 -16.45 4.74
N LEU A 41 13.98 -15.61 4.11
CA LEU A 41 13.51 -14.34 4.68
C LEU A 41 12.14 -14.49 5.35
N SER A 42 11.85 -13.55 6.26
CA SER A 42 10.53 -13.46 6.88
C SER A 42 9.49 -12.81 5.95
N TYR A 43 8.22 -13.17 6.15
CA TYR A 43 7.09 -12.44 5.56
C TYR A 43 6.77 -11.15 6.33
N ASP A 44 7.20 -11.05 7.59
CA ASP A 44 7.14 -9.80 8.35
C ASP A 44 8.15 -8.83 7.78
N CYS A 45 7.67 -7.66 7.34
CA CYS A 45 8.48 -6.70 6.63
C CYS A 45 8.36 -5.29 7.23
N SER A 46 9.48 -4.79 7.75
CA SER A 46 9.67 -3.39 8.17
C SER A 46 10.16 -2.50 7.04
N PHE A 47 10.47 -3.07 5.87
CA PHE A 47 11.07 -2.41 4.70
C PHE A 47 12.43 -1.76 4.96
N ASP A 48 13.08 -2.06 6.09
CA ASP A 48 14.45 -1.62 6.36
C ASP A 48 15.51 -2.60 5.82
N SER A 49 15.10 -3.85 5.61
CA SER A 49 15.87 -4.91 4.96
C SER A 49 15.05 -5.58 3.87
N ASP A 50 15.71 -6.42 3.06
CA ASP A 50 15.04 -7.27 2.08
C ASP A 50 13.96 -8.12 2.76
N CYS A 51 12.82 -8.25 2.08
CA CYS A 51 11.70 -9.05 2.54
C CYS A 51 10.92 -9.62 1.37
N ARG A 52 9.92 -10.43 1.68
CA ARG A 52 9.21 -11.26 0.70
C ARG A 52 8.04 -10.54 0.01
N TRP A 53 8.09 -9.22 -0.09
CA TRP A 53 7.04 -8.39 -0.72
C TRP A 53 7.59 -7.68 -1.94
N ALA A 54 6.82 -7.65 -3.03
CA ALA A 54 7.20 -6.97 -4.26
C ALA A 54 6.03 -6.22 -4.90
N SER A 55 6.36 -5.21 -5.71
CA SER A 55 5.44 -4.57 -6.63
C SER A 55 5.29 -5.45 -7.87
N ILE A 56 4.10 -5.99 -8.09
CA ILE A 56 3.79 -6.86 -9.22
C ILE A 56 2.90 -6.12 -10.20
N GLY A 57 3.45 -5.88 -11.37
CA GLY A 57 2.83 -5.16 -12.47
C GLY A 57 3.91 -4.65 -13.41
N ASN A 58 3.52 -3.76 -14.32
CA ASN A 58 4.44 -3.07 -15.21
C ASN A 58 3.86 -1.69 -15.53
N THR A 59 3.35 -1.01 -14.49
CA THR A 59 2.72 0.30 -14.61
C THR A 59 3.65 1.39 -14.08
N MET A 60 3.35 2.65 -14.38
CA MET A 60 4.08 3.77 -13.79
C MET A 60 3.71 4.02 -12.33
N ASP A 61 2.59 3.44 -11.89
CA ASP A 61 2.03 3.57 -10.55
C ASP A 61 2.39 2.31 -9.75
N HIS A 62 3.67 2.22 -9.39
CA HIS A 62 4.24 1.09 -8.67
C HIS A 62 4.54 1.39 -7.20
N TRP A 63 4.63 0.34 -6.40
CA TRP A 63 4.92 0.46 -4.97
C TRP A 63 6.37 0.85 -4.73
N ARG A 64 6.57 1.79 -3.80
CA ARG A 64 7.87 2.33 -3.42
C ARG A 64 8.06 2.25 -1.92
N VAL A 65 9.30 2.10 -1.50
CA VAL A 65 9.69 2.27 -0.10
C VAL A 65 9.92 3.76 0.15
N ALA A 66 9.25 4.30 1.15
CA ALA A 66 9.37 5.65 1.64
C ALA A 66 10.13 5.65 2.98
N ARG A 67 11.14 6.53 3.11
CA ARG A 67 11.99 6.64 4.30
C ARG A 67 12.08 8.09 4.78
N GLY A 68 12.10 8.27 6.09
CA GLY A 68 12.06 9.59 6.74
C GLY A 68 10.67 9.91 7.28
N GLU A 69 10.59 10.98 8.07
CA GLU A 69 9.34 11.41 8.68
C GLU A 69 8.69 12.51 7.80
N PRO A 70 7.42 12.35 7.39
CA PRO A 70 6.70 13.40 6.69
C PRO A 70 6.58 14.68 7.53
N GLU A 71 6.49 15.85 6.89
CA GLU A 71 6.22 17.08 7.62
C GLU A 71 4.82 17.02 8.27
N SER A 72 4.77 17.25 9.59
CA SER A 72 3.59 17.00 10.41
C SER A 72 2.34 17.75 9.94
N LEU A 73 2.45 19.03 9.60
CA LEU A 73 1.28 19.85 9.23
C LEU A 73 0.74 19.45 7.85
N LEU A 74 1.61 19.20 6.88
CA LEU A 74 1.24 18.73 5.56
C LEU A 74 0.67 17.30 5.62
N TRP A 75 1.20 16.45 6.49
CA TRP A 75 0.64 15.12 6.75
C TRP A 75 -0.77 15.19 7.36
N LEU A 76 -0.99 16.07 8.33
CA LEU A 76 -2.31 16.34 8.90
C LEU A 76 -3.27 16.85 7.82
N ALA A 77 -2.83 17.79 6.99
CA ALA A 77 -3.65 18.32 5.91
C ALA A 77 -4.04 17.25 4.87
N ALA A 78 -3.18 16.24 4.66
CA ALA A 78 -3.44 15.18 3.68
C ALA A 78 -4.24 14.00 4.23
N THR A 79 -3.94 13.56 5.46
CA THR A 79 -4.49 12.31 6.05
C THR A 79 -5.53 12.56 7.14
N GLY A 80 -5.66 13.80 7.63
CA GLY A 80 -6.52 14.14 8.77
C GLY A 80 -5.98 13.72 10.14
N THR A 81 -4.71 13.30 10.23
CA THR A 81 -4.08 12.88 11.50
C THR A 81 -2.65 13.37 11.64
N MET A 82 -2.22 13.59 12.89
CA MET A 82 -0.82 13.88 13.24
C MET A 82 -0.02 12.60 13.54
N GLN A 83 -0.65 11.43 13.44
CA GLN A 83 0.05 10.15 13.60
C GLN A 83 0.83 9.84 12.32
N LEU A 84 2.15 10.02 12.40
CA LEU A 84 3.11 9.81 11.33
C LEU A 84 3.62 8.36 11.30
N PRO A 85 3.98 7.82 10.13
CA PRO A 85 4.81 6.63 10.05
C PRO A 85 6.20 6.95 10.62
N ARG A 86 6.70 6.09 11.52
CA ARG A 86 8.03 6.24 12.15
C ARG A 86 9.10 5.40 11.47
N ASP A 87 8.70 4.24 10.96
CA ASP A 87 9.55 3.29 10.24
C ASP A 87 9.36 3.45 8.73
N PRO A 88 10.28 2.92 7.90
CA PRO A 88 10.07 2.85 6.46
C PRO A 88 8.71 2.22 6.12
N PHE A 89 8.03 2.81 5.15
CA PHE A 89 6.68 2.39 4.79
C PHE A 89 6.53 2.28 3.27
N LEU A 90 5.53 1.52 2.85
CA LEU A 90 5.20 1.43 1.43
C LEU A 90 4.24 2.53 1.01
N LEU A 91 4.54 3.13 -0.13
CA LEU A 91 3.78 4.20 -0.77
C LEU A 91 3.43 3.79 -2.19
N ILE A 92 2.21 4.11 -2.59
CA ILE A 92 1.78 4.07 -3.99
C ILE A 92 0.95 5.32 -4.29
N GLU A 93 1.24 5.99 -5.39
CA GLU A 93 0.44 7.10 -5.90
C GLU A 93 -0.40 6.61 -7.08
N GLN A 94 -1.71 6.48 -6.89
CA GLN A 94 -2.61 6.12 -7.98
C GLN A 94 -2.92 7.35 -8.84
N ARG A 95 -2.29 7.42 -10.02
CA ARG A 95 -2.53 8.46 -11.03
C ARG A 95 -3.39 7.94 -12.18
N GLY A 96 -3.36 6.63 -12.43
CA GLY A 96 -4.12 5.94 -13.48
C GLY A 96 -4.71 4.60 -13.05
N ASN A 97 -5.12 3.83 -14.06
CA ASN A 97 -5.60 2.46 -13.94
C ASN A 97 -5.14 1.72 -15.21
N PRO A 98 -4.42 0.58 -15.12
CA PRO A 98 -4.10 -0.20 -13.93
C PRO A 98 -2.98 0.41 -13.06
N VAL A 99 -2.94 -0.03 -11.80
CA VAL A 99 -1.84 0.20 -10.85
C VAL A 99 -1.19 -1.13 -10.47
N ASP A 100 0.07 -1.11 -10.04
CA ASP A 100 0.72 -2.33 -9.58
C ASP A 100 0.12 -2.84 -8.26
N VAL A 101 0.26 -4.14 -8.07
CA VAL A 101 -0.25 -4.87 -6.93
C VAL A 101 0.89 -5.19 -5.98
N LEU A 102 0.69 -4.97 -4.68
CA LEU A 102 1.66 -5.41 -3.69
C LEU A 102 1.39 -6.88 -3.34
N MET A 103 2.41 -7.72 -3.45
CA MET A 103 2.22 -9.16 -3.31
C MET A 103 3.40 -9.83 -2.61
N THR A 104 3.11 -10.79 -1.74
CA THR A 104 4.14 -11.69 -1.24
C THR A 104 4.60 -12.64 -2.35
N ASP A 105 5.78 -13.22 -2.20
CA ASP A 105 6.08 -14.44 -2.93
C ASP A 105 5.23 -15.62 -2.40
N GLU A 106 5.54 -16.83 -2.87
CA GLU A 106 4.75 -18.02 -2.56
C GLU A 106 4.94 -18.53 -1.13
N ILE A 107 3.82 -18.58 -0.39
CA ILE A 107 3.70 -19.30 0.87
C ILE A 107 3.28 -20.73 0.54
N ALA A 108 4.21 -21.68 0.67
CA ALA A 108 4.01 -23.08 0.26
C ALA A 108 2.80 -23.75 0.94
N CYS A 109 2.70 -23.63 2.26
CA CYS A 109 1.54 -24.04 3.04
C CYS A 109 1.67 -23.51 4.47
N GLN A 110 0.57 -23.53 5.21
CA GLN A 110 0.51 -23.08 6.59
C GLN A 110 -0.33 -24.08 7.38
N LYS A 111 0.25 -24.71 8.41
CA LYS A 111 -0.39 -25.75 9.24
C LYS A 111 -1.26 -25.21 10.37
N GLU A 112 -1.03 -23.97 10.77
CA GLU A 112 -1.80 -23.29 11.81
C GLU A 112 -2.47 -22.05 11.22
N SER A 113 -3.21 -21.29 12.01
CA SER A 113 -3.63 -19.95 11.57
C SER A 113 -2.50 -18.95 11.72
N ALA A 114 -2.40 -17.97 10.83
CA ALA A 114 -1.44 -16.88 10.93
C ALA A 114 -2.17 -15.54 11.06
N ASP A 115 -1.54 -14.62 11.76
CA ASP A 115 -2.02 -13.26 11.89
C ASP A 115 -1.36 -12.38 10.85
N PHE A 116 -2.18 -11.72 10.03
CA PHE A 116 -1.74 -10.72 9.06
C PHE A 116 -2.21 -9.35 9.51
N SER A 117 -1.28 -8.45 9.80
CA SER A 117 -1.62 -7.13 10.31
C SER A 117 -0.70 -6.05 9.76
N PHE A 118 -1.27 -4.86 9.58
CA PHE A 118 -0.52 -3.68 9.20
C PHE A 118 -1.29 -2.40 9.55
N VAL A 119 -0.57 -1.29 9.58
CA VAL A 119 -1.13 0.06 9.71
C VAL A 119 -1.09 0.72 8.34
N TYR A 120 -2.12 1.48 7.99
CA TYR A 120 -2.17 2.18 6.71
C TYR A 120 -2.76 3.57 6.83
N TRP A 121 -2.38 4.41 5.88
CA TRP A 121 -2.95 5.74 5.66
C TRP A 121 -3.53 5.77 4.25
N THR A 122 -4.67 6.44 4.10
CA THR A 122 -5.31 6.70 2.81
C THR A 122 -5.55 8.18 2.67
N ILE A 123 -5.47 8.67 1.44
CA ILE A 123 -5.64 10.08 1.11
C ILE A 123 -6.61 10.14 -0.06
N GLY A 124 -7.62 11.01 0.03
CA GLY A 124 -8.70 11.06 -0.96
C GLY A 124 -9.60 9.83 -0.88
N ASN A 125 -9.98 9.27 -2.04
CA ASN A 125 -10.87 8.11 -2.12
C ASN A 125 -10.06 6.87 -2.55
N ALA A 126 -9.02 6.56 -1.80
CA ALA A 126 -8.19 5.39 -2.06
C ALA A 126 -8.79 4.21 -1.29
N ASP A 127 -9.36 3.23 -2.01
CA ASP A 127 -9.93 2.03 -1.39
C ASP A 127 -8.91 0.90 -1.41
N LEU A 128 -8.94 0.10 -0.34
CA LEU A 128 -7.97 -0.95 -0.13
C LEU A 128 -8.62 -2.31 0.00
N GLU A 129 -8.17 -3.29 -0.76
CA GLU A 129 -8.65 -4.68 -0.63
C GLU A 129 -7.46 -5.62 -0.43
N ILE A 130 -7.66 -6.65 0.39
CA ILE A 130 -6.69 -7.72 0.61
C ILE A 130 -7.34 -9.02 0.13
N CYS A 131 -6.60 -9.78 -0.65
CA CYS A 131 -7.00 -11.08 -1.15
C CYS A 131 -5.90 -12.10 -0.95
N LEU A 132 -6.26 -13.35 -0.67
CA LEU A 132 -5.37 -14.46 -0.93
C LEU A 132 -5.49 -14.86 -2.41
N THR A 133 -4.41 -15.34 -2.99
CA THR A 133 -4.38 -15.79 -4.39
C THR A 133 -3.71 -17.14 -4.52
N ASP A 134 -4.08 -17.91 -5.55
CA ASP A 134 -3.36 -19.13 -5.91
C ASP A 134 -2.03 -18.80 -6.60
N VAL A 135 -1.20 -19.81 -6.87
CA VAL A 135 0.08 -19.64 -7.57
C VAL A 135 -0.05 -19.06 -8.98
N ARG A 136 -1.26 -19.11 -9.57
CA ARG A 136 -1.59 -18.52 -10.87
C ARG A 136 -2.11 -17.08 -10.75
N GLY A 137 -2.25 -16.57 -9.53
CA GLY A 137 -2.72 -15.21 -9.25
C GLY A 137 -4.24 -15.06 -9.23
N ASN A 138 -5.00 -16.15 -9.20
CA ASN A 138 -6.46 -16.12 -9.07
C ASN A 138 -6.84 -15.83 -7.62
N PRO A 139 -7.63 -14.78 -7.34
CA PRO A 139 -8.03 -14.47 -5.98
C PRO A 139 -9.04 -15.48 -5.44
N PHE A 140 -8.86 -15.87 -4.19
CA PHE A 140 -9.82 -16.61 -3.40
C PHE A 140 -9.73 -16.09 -1.96
N ASN A 141 -10.84 -15.71 -1.33
CA ASN A 141 -10.86 -15.08 0.00
C ASN A 141 -10.30 -13.64 0.02
N CYS A 142 -11.20 -12.68 -0.22
CA CYS A 142 -10.93 -11.24 -0.17
C CYS A 142 -11.73 -10.59 0.96
N THR A 143 -11.17 -9.55 1.58
CA THR A 143 -11.83 -8.82 2.68
C THR A 143 -12.95 -7.89 2.22
N GLY A 144 -13.09 -7.67 0.92
CA GLY A 144 -13.78 -6.50 0.37
C GLY A 144 -12.98 -5.21 0.60
N MET A 145 -13.56 -4.09 0.16
CA MET A 145 -12.96 -2.77 0.34
C MET A 145 -12.94 -2.38 1.82
N LEU A 146 -11.74 -2.21 2.34
CA LEU A 146 -11.47 -1.67 3.65
C LEU A 146 -11.75 -0.18 3.63
N ALA A 147 -12.76 0.23 4.37
CA ALA A 147 -13.05 1.62 4.67
C ALA A 147 -12.77 1.86 6.15
N SER A 148 -11.85 2.77 6.46
CA SER A 148 -11.69 3.30 7.81
C SER A 148 -12.23 4.73 7.85
N THR A 149 -13.01 5.04 8.88
CA THR A 149 -13.57 6.38 9.10
C THR A 149 -12.55 7.35 9.68
N ALA A 150 -11.40 6.87 10.16
CA ALA A 150 -10.31 7.68 10.72
C ALA A 150 -8.93 7.08 10.39
N MET A 151 -7.91 7.94 10.28
CA MET A 151 -6.52 7.54 10.01
C MET A 151 -5.62 7.66 11.26
N PRO A 152 -4.64 6.75 11.43
CA PRO A 152 -4.36 5.59 10.60
C PRO A 152 -5.41 4.48 10.74
N GLY A 153 -5.66 3.78 9.64
CA GLY A 153 -6.40 2.52 9.67
C GLY A 153 -5.50 1.39 10.17
N LYS A 154 -6.08 0.45 10.92
CA LYS A 154 -5.39 -0.76 11.38
C LYS A 154 -6.10 -1.98 10.81
N VAL A 155 -5.33 -2.86 10.20
CA VAL A 155 -5.81 -4.15 9.71
C VAL A 155 -5.25 -5.25 10.59
N HIS A 156 -6.11 -6.17 10.99
CA HIS A 156 -5.72 -7.42 11.63
C HIS A 156 -6.66 -8.50 11.11
N LEU A 157 -6.10 -9.44 10.36
CA LEU A 157 -6.81 -10.52 9.68
C LEU A 157 -6.18 -11.84 10.10
N LYS A 158 -7.03 -12.84 10.28
CA LYS A 158 -6.59 -14.19 10.56
C LYS A 158 -6.63 -15.01 9.27
N ILE A 159 -5.46 -15.42 8.80
CA ILE A 159 -5.33 -16.32 7.66
C ILE A 159 -5.51 -17.75 8.20
N PRO A 160 -6.53 -18.50 7.73
CA PRO A 160 -6.77 -19.86 8.20
C PRO A 160 -5.63 -20.81 7.80
N GLU A 161 -5.68 -22.03 8.31
CA GLU A 161 -4.80 -23.11 7.83
C GLU A 161 -4.97 -23.30 6.31
N MET A 162 -3.85 -23.42 5.60
CA MET A 162 -3.80 -23.51 4.15
C MET A 162 -3.02 -24.76 3.71
N GLN A 163 -3.74 -25.75 3.16
CA GLN A 163 -3.17 -27.01 2.64
C GLN A 163 -2.53 -26.88 1.25
N ARG A 164 -2.58 -25.69 0.65
CA ARG A 164 -2.13 -25.44 -0.72
C ARG A 164 -1.40 -24.10 -0.79
N PRO A 165 -0.44 -23.96 -1.72
CA PRO A 165 0.33 -22.73 -1.82
C PRO A 165 -0.54 -21.53 -2.17
N TYR A 166 -0.20 -20.39 -1.58
CA TYR A 166 -0.93 -19.14 -1.76
C TYR A 166 0.00 -17.92 -1.67
N ARG A 167 -0.50 -16.77 -2.13
CA ARG A 167 0.16 -15.46 -1.94
C ARG A 167 -0.81 -14.49 -1.30
N VAL A 168 -0.30 -13.63 -0.42
CA VAL A 168 -1.06 -12.49 0.08
C VAL A 168 -0.91 -11.35 -0.93
N ARG A 169 -2.05 -10.88 -1.42
CA ARG A 169 -2.15 -9.83 -2.41
C ARG A 169 -2.92 -8.64 -1.83
N ARG A 170 -2.38 -7.43 -2.02
CA ARG A 170 -3.05 -6.18 -1.67
C ARG A 170 -3.37 -5.40 -2.94
N PHE A 171 -4.66 -5.20 -3.19
CA PHE A 171 -5.18 -4.40 -4.28
C PHE A 171 -5.47 -2.96 -3.83
N TYR A 172 -5.31 -2.05 -4.78
CA TYR A 172 -6.01 -0.77 -4.79
C TYR A 172 -7.09 -0.84 -5.85
N LEU A 173 -8.35 -0.69 -5.45
CA LEU A 173 -9.46 -0.56 -6.38
C LEU A 173 -9.92 0.89 -6.37
N ARG A 174 -10.07 1.49 -7.56
CA ARG A 174 -10.93 2.64 -7.73
C ARG A 174 -11.64 2.52 -9.06
N PHE A 175 -12.96 2.37 -9.02
CA PHE A 175 -13.81 2.56 -10.19
C PHE A 175 -14.85 3.63 -9.84
N TYR A 176 -14.85 4.66 -10.70
CA TYR A 176 -15.62 5.91 -10.80
C TYR A 176 -16.76 6.19 -9.82
#